data_AF-A0A2M8PES9-F1
#
_entry.id   AF-A0A2M8PES9-F1
#
_cell.length_a   1.000
_cell.length_b   1.000
_cell.length_c   1.000
_cell.angle_alpha   90.00
_cell.angle_beta   90.00
_cell.angle_gamma   90.00
#
_symmetry.space_group_name_H-M   'P 1'
#
loop_
_entity.id
_entity.type
_entity.pdbx_description
1 polymer ?
#
loop_
_entity_poly.entity_id
_entity_poly.type
_entity_poly.pdbx_seq_one_letter_code
_entity_poly.pdbx_strand_id
1 'polypeptide(L)' 'MLEFSSEAGFQNALYWEASYEIVLALMAAYPEVDVDSIGLEQLKALIVALPNFADDPGLAHDELLSQILREWWEEIDARR' A
#
# COMPACT_ATOMS: atom_id res chain seq x y z
N MET A 1 -7.28 30.11 -10.47
CA MET A 1 -7.27 29.14 -11.59
C MET A 1 -6.50 27.94 -11.07
N LEU A 2 -7.20 26.86 -10.72
CA LEU A 2 -6.60 25.67 -10.10
C LEU A 2 -5.97 24.85 -11.22
N GLU A 3 -4.64 24.83 -11.29
CA GLU A 3 -3.90 23.87 -12.08
C GLU A 3 -3.79 22.58 -11.25
N PHE A 4 -4.80 21.72 -11.33
CA PHE A 4 -4.64 20.32 -10.95
C PHE A 4 -3.83 19.65 -12.06
N SER A 5 -2.51 19.82 -12.01
CA SER A 5 -1.58 19.06 -12.87
C SER A 5 -1.68 17.58 -12.51
N SER A 6 -2.01 16.79 -13.51
CA SER A 6 -2.23 15.35 -13.45
C SER A 6 -0.92 14.55 -13.39
N GLU A 7 -0.09 14.76 -12.36
CA GLU A 7 1.04 13.87 -12.05
C GLU A 7 0.79 13.08 -10.75
N ALA A 8 -0.45 12.62 -10.58
CA ALA A 8 -0.85 11.80 -9.45
C ALA A 8 -0.39 10.35 -9.67
N GLY A 9 0.79 10.02 -9.17
CA GLY A 9 1.24 8.64 -9.02
C GLY A 9 2.63 8.60 -8.40
N PHE A 10 2.74 8.10 -7.18
CA PHE A 10 3.99 7.81 -6.45
C PHE A 10 4.75 8.96 -5.76
N GLN A 11 4.38 10.24 -5.93
CA GLN A 11 5.13 11.36 -5.30
C GLN A 11 4.64 11.79 -3.92
N ASN A 12 3.47 11.31 -3.46
CA ASN A 12 2.94 11.69 -2.14
C ASN A 12 3.48 10.77 -1.04
N ALA A 13 3.83 11.36 0.10
CA ALA A 13 4.22 10.65 1.31
C ALA A 13 3.08 9.69 1.76
N LEU A 14 3.42 8.43 2.03
CA LEU A 14 2.47 7.42 2.50
C LEU A 14 2.55 7.29 4.02
N TYR A 15 1.37 7.32 4.64
CA TYR A 15 1.16 7.13 6.07
C TYR A 15 0.27 5.92 6.30
N TRP A 16 0.34 5.30 7.47
CA TRP A 16 -0.45 4.11 7.79
C TRP A 16 -1.96 4.33 7.63
N GLU A 17 -2.43 5.55 7.82
CA GLU A 17 -3.84 5.94 7.66
C GLU A 17 -4.31 5.96 6.19
N ALA A 18 -3.38 5.98 5.22
CA ALA A 18 -3.64 6.03 3.78
C ALA A 18 -3.64 4.62 3.17
N SER A 19 -4.51 3.73 3.66
CA SER A 19 -4.51 2.31 3.29
C SER A 19 -4.70 2.09 1.78
N TYR A 20 -5.60 2.85 1.16
CA TYR A 20 -5.86 2.78 -0.28
C TYR A 20 -4.64 3.17 -1.11
N GLU A 21 -4.00 4.30 -0.79
CA GLU A 21 -2.80 4.77 -1.48
C GLU A 21 -1.62 3.81 -1.30
N ILE A 22 -1.50 3.19 -0.11
CA ILE A 22 -0.52 2.12 0.13
C ILE A 22 -0.80 0.93 -0.79
N VAL A 23 -2.05 0.48 -0.91
CA VAL A 23 -2.42 -0.64 -1.79
C VAL A 23 -2.10 -0.34 -3.25
N LEU A 24 -2.44 0.86 -3.74
CA LEU A 24 -2.08 1.26 -5.10
C LEU A 24 -0.56 1.27 -5.31
N ALA A 25 0.20 1.72 -4.31
CA ALA A 25 1.66 1.70 -4.36
C ALA A 25 2.22 0.27 -4.39
N LEU A 26 1.67 -0.65 -3.58
CA LEU A 26 2.05 -2.06 -3.55
C LEU A 26 1.74 -2.76 -4.88
N MET A 27 0.56 -2.57 -5.45
CA MET A 27 0.16 -3.17 -6.73
C MET A 27 1.07 -2.75 -7.88
N ALA A 28 1.57 -1.52 -7.86
CA ALA A 28 2.46 -1.02 -8.90
C ALA A 28 3.93 -1.37 -8.66
N ALA A 29 4.39 -1.39 -7.41
CA ALA A 29 5.77 -1.72 -7.06
C ALA A 29 6.05 -3.23 -7.11
N TYR A 30 5.04 -4.06 -6.79
CA TYR A 30 5.16 -5.50 -6.63
C TYR A 30 4.03 -6.27 -7.34
N PRO A 31 3.83 -6.10 -8.66
CA PRO A 31 2.73 -6.73 -9.39
C PRO A 31 2.81 -8.27 -9.42
N GLU A 32 3.99 -8.85 -9.18
CA GLU A 32 4.21 -10.30 -9.14
C GLU A 32 3.94 -10.96 -7.77
N VAL A 33 3.64 -10.17 -6.73
CA VAL A 33 3.36 -10.73 -5.39
C VAL A 33 2.02 -11.44 -5.39
N ASP A 34 2.04 -12.70 -4.96
CA ASP A 34 0.84 -13.48 -4.71
C ASP A 34 0.22 -13.12 -3.35
N VAL A 35 -0.79 -12.25 -3.39
CA VAL A 35 -1.45 -11.72 -2.18
C VAL A 35 -2.16 -12.82 -1.38
N ASP A 36 -2.55 -13.93 -2.00
CA ASP A 36 -3.19 -15.05 -1.32
C ASP A 36 -2.20 -15.82 -0.39
N SER A 37 -0.89 -15.62 -0.55
CA SER A 37 0.14 -16.37 0.19
C SER A 37 1.08 -15.52 1.05
N ILE A 38 0.98 -14.19 1.03
CA ILE A 38 1.78 -13.32 1.91
C ILE A 38 1.22 -13.24 3.34
N GLY A 39 2.12 -13.19 4.33
CA GLY A 39 1.79 -12.91 5.72
C GLY A 39 2.01 -11.44 6.11
N LEU A 40 1.53 -11.06 7.31
CA LEU A 40 1.59 -9.66 7.80
C LEU A 40 3.02 -9.11 7.93
N GLU A 41 3.98 -9.92 8.36
CA GLU A 41 5.40 -9.52 8.43
C GLU A 41 5.98 -9.21 7.06
N GLN A 42 5.68 -10.05 6.05
CA GLN A 42 6.09 -9.83 4.67
C GLN A 42 5.43 -8.57 4.10
N LEU A 43 4.13 -8.38 4.35
CA LEU A 43 3.40 -7.18 3.95
C LEU A 43 4.02 -5.92 4.55
N LYS A 44 4.30 -5.92 5.85
CA LYS A 44 4.95 -4.79 6.54
C LYS A 44 6.30 -4.45 5.90
N ALA A 45 7.12 -5.47 5.61
CA ALA A 45 8.40 -5.27 4.94
C ALA A 45 8.25 -4.62 3.55
N LEU A 46 7.26 -5.04 2.76
CA LEU A 46 6.97 -4.46 1.45
C LEU A 46 6.53 -3.00 1.56
N ILE A 47 5.66 -2.66 2.52
CA ILE A 47 5.16 -1.30 2.74
C ILE A 47 6.30 -0.37 3.17
N VAL A 48 7.10 -0.78 4.15
CA VAL A 48 8.22 0.04 4.66
C VAL A 48 9.31 0.22 3.61
N ALA A 49 9.43 -0.70 2.65
CA ALA A 49 10.35 -0.60 1.52
C ALA A 49 9.86 0.32 0.39
N LEU A 50 8.60 0.79 0.42
CA LEU A 50 8.11 1.74 -0.58
C LEU A 50 8.90 3.06 -0.49
N PRO A 51 9.36 3.62 -1.62
CA PRO A 51 10.26 4.77 -1.62
C PRO A 51 9.65 6.06 -1.04
N ASN A 52 8.32 6.14 -0.97
CA ASN A 52 7.56 7.27 -0.45
C ASN A 52 6.89 6.96 0.90
N PHE A 53 7.17 5.81 1.55
CA PHE A 53 6.69 5.54 2.90
C PHE A 53 7.33 6.50 3.91
N ALA A 54 6.51 7.19 4.70
CA ALA A 54 6.90 8.34 5.50
C ALA A 54 6.39 8.28 6.95
N ASP A 55 5.98 7.11 7.42
CA ASP A 55 5.46 6.88 8.78
C ASP A 55 6.44 6.06 9.63
N ASP A 56 6.15 5.91 10.92
CA ASP A 56 6.92 5.07 11.83
C ASP A 56 6.59 3.57 11.62
N PRO A 57 7.55 2.72 11.20
CA PRO A 57 7.35 1.27 11.09
C PRO A 57 6.89 0.59 12.38
N GLY A 58 7.13 1.20 13.54
CA GLY A 58 6.72 0.72 14.85
C GLY A 58 5.22 0.84 15.13
N LEU A 59 4.50 1.66 14.37
CA LEU A 59 3.04 1.81 14.50
C LEU A 59 2.25 0.67 13.85
N ALA A 60 2.90 -0.18 13.06
CA ALA A 60 2.26 -1.33 12.45
C ALA A 60 1.83 -2.37 13.49
N HIS A 61 0.55 -2.71 13.49
CA HIS A 61 -0.05 -3.78 14.31
C HIS A 61 -0.95 -4.67 13.44
N ASP A 62 -1.26 -5.88 13.92
CA ASP A 62 -1.93 -6.91 13.14
C ASP A 62 -3.26 -6.46 12.53
N GLU A 63 -4.08 -5.70 13.27
CA GLU A 63 -5.35 -5.18 12.77
C GLU A 63 -5.19 -4.24 11.57
N LEU A 64 -4.24 -3.30 11.65
CA LEU A 64 -3.93 -2.36 10.57
C LEU A 64 -3.39 -3.11 9.35
N LEU A 65 -2.42 -4.00 9.54
CA LEU A 65 -1.83 -4.77 8.45
C LEU A 65 -2.85 -5.70 7.81
N SER A 66 -3.76 -6.29 8.59
CA SER A 66 -4.85 -7.13 8.08
C SER A 66 -5.87 -6.31 7.29
N GLN A 67 -6.14 -5.07 7.69
CA GLN A 67 -6.99 -4.15 6.90
C GLN A 67 -6.35 -3.86 5.54
N ILE A 68 -5.07 -3.50 5.51
CA ILE A 68 -4.34 -3.24 4.26
C ILE A 68 -4.27 -4.50 3.39
N LEU A 69 -3.99 -5.67 3.98
CA LEU A 69 -3.93 -6.93 3.24
C LEU A 69 -5.27 -7.28 2.58
N ARG A 70 -6.37 -7.12 3.33
CA ARG A 70 -7.72 -7.34 2.81
C ARG A 70 -8.04 -6.38 1.67
N GLU A 71 -7.72 -5.10 1.84
CA GLU A 71 -7.95 -4.09 0.81
C GLU A 71 -7.12 -4.37 -0.45
N TRP A 72 -5.87 -4.83 -0.32
CA TRP A 72 -5.07 -5.27 -1.47
C TRP A 72 -5.72 -6.46 -2.19
N TRP A 73 -6.19 -7.45 -1.44
CA TRP A 73 -6.91 -8.59 -2.01
C TRP A 73 -8.18 -8.15 -2.76
N GLU A 74 -9.00 -7.28 -2.16
CA GLU A 74 -10.22 -6.72 -2.76
C GLU A 74 -9.91 -5.96 -4.06
N GLU A 75 -8.84 -5.17 -4.09
CA GLU A 75 -8.43 -4.42 -5.28
C GLU A 75 -7.91 -5.35 -6.41
N ILE A 76 -7.25 -6.47 -6.08
CA ILE A 76 -6.90 -7.49 -7.07
C ILE A 76 -8.15 -8.19 -7.60
N ASP A 77 -9.06 -8.61 -6.73
CA ASP A 77 -10.29 -9.31 -7.11
C ASP A 77 -11.17 -8.44 -8.02
N ALA A 78 -11.34 -7.15 -7.69
CA ALA A 78 -12.12 -6.19 -8.47
C ALA A 78 -11.54 -5.89 -9.88
N ARG A 79 -10.27 -6.24 -10.14
CA ARG A 79 -9.57 -6.00 -11.42
C ARG A 79 -9.42 -7.25 -12.29
N ARG A 80 -9.88 -8.42 -11.82
CA ARG A 80 -9.90 -9.67 -12.59
C ARG A 80 -11.10 -9.72 -13.54
#